data_AF-A0A4U7E432-F1
#
_entry.id   AF-A0A4U7E432-F1
#
_cell.length_a   1.000
_cell.length_b   1.000
_cell.length_c   1.000
_cell.angle_alpha   90.00
_cell.angle_beta   90.00
_cell.angle_gamma   90.00
#
_symmetry.space_group_name_H-M   'P 1'
#
loop_
_entity.id
_entity.type
_entity.pdbx_description
1 polymer ?
#
loop_
_entity_poly.entity_id
_entity_poly.type
_entity_poly.pdbx_seq_one_letter_code
_entity_poly.pdbx_strand_id
1 'polypeptide(L)' 'MELRRTAVVKLSVPNDRRDDLKETMDTFRNAAQRFADRGWEGNNDGYVITSRSQLQPYLYDDIRDETGL' A
#
# COMPACT_ATOMS: atom_id res chain seq x y z
N MET A 1 -10.08 -33.42 12.42
CA MET A 1 -9.31 -32.53 11.52
C MET A 1 -10.31 -31.56 10.90
N GLU A 2 -10.26 -30.29 11.29
CA GLU A 2 -11.18 -29.26 10.80
C GLU A 2 -10.58 -28.57 9.58
N LEU A 3 -11.30 -28.55 8.47
CA LEU A 3 -10.80 -28.04 7.19
C LEU A 3 -11.24 -26.57 7.03
N ARG A 4 -10.36 -25.61 7.36
CA ARG A 4 -10.61 -24.20 7.01
C ARG A 4 -10.47 -24.02 5.51
N ARG A 5 -11.58 -23.71 4.83
CA ARG A 5 -11.59 -23.32 3.42
C ARG A 5 -11.69 -21.80 3.34
N THR A 6 -10.69 -21.15 2.76
CA THR A 6 -10.78 -19.74 2.37
C THR A 6 -11.65 -19.65 1.12
N ALA A 7 -12.85 -19.08 1.24
CA ALA A 7 -13.66 -18.78 0.07
C ALA A 7 -13.06 -17.58 -0.67
N VAL A 8 -12.77 -17.75 -1.95
CA VAL A 8 -12.39 -16.62 -2.82
C VAL A 8 -13.67 -15.90 -3.22
N VAL A 9 -13.96 -14.78 -2.56
CA VAL A 9 -15.10 -13.93 -2.91
C VAL A 9 -14.61 -12.83 -3.84
N LYS A 10 -15.13 -12.80 -5.07
CA LYS A 10 -14.87 -11.70 -6.01
C LYS A 10 -15.74 -10.52 -5.64
N LEU A 11 -15.14 -9.34 -5.48
CA LEU A 11 -15.90 -8.11 -5.28
C LEU A 11 -16.79 -7.87 -6.51
N SER A 12 -18.09 -7.76 -6.29
CA SER A 12 -19.05 -7.38 -7.34
C SER A 12 -18.97 -5.88 -7.53
N VAL A 13 -18.40 -5.44 -8.65
CA VAL A 13 -18.21 -4.02 -8.98
C VAL A 13 -19.06 -3.67 -10.21
N PRO A 14 -19.99 -2.71 -10.09
CA PRO A 14 -20.73 -2.18 -11.23
C PRO A 14 -19.77 -1.70 -12.33
N ASN A 15 -20.16 -1.87 -13.60
CA ASN A 15 -19.26 -1.57 -14.73
C ASN A 15 -18.79 -0.11 -14.74
N ASP A 16 -19.67 0.81 -14.37
CA ASP A 16 -19.43 2.25 -14.24
C ASP A 16 -18.51 2.63 -13.07
N ARG A 17 -18.31 1.73 -12.11
CA ARG A 17 -17.43 1.94 -10.93
C ARG A 17 -16.13 1.17 -11.01
N ARG A 18 -15.85 0.48 -12.12
CA ARG A 18 -14.61 -0.30 -12.29
C ARG A 18 -13.38 0.59 -12.31
N ASP A 19 -13.49 1.80 -12.82
CA ASP A 19 -12.36 2.71 -12.92
C ASP A 19 -11.98 3.28 -11.56
N ASP A 20 -12.94 3.62 -10.69
CA ASP A 20 -12.68 3.97 -9.29
C ASP A 20 -11.92 2.87 -8.53
N LEU A 21 -12.26 1.59 -8.79
CA LEU A 21 -11.55 0.48 -8.17
C LEU A 21 -10.11 0.39 -8.67
N LYS A 22 -9.89 0.58 -9.99
CA LYS A 22 -8.53 0.58 -10.55
C LYS A 22 -7.71 1.71 -9.97
N GLU A 23 -8.27 2.91 -9.92
CA GLU A 23 -7.62 4.09 -9.32
C GLU A 23 -7.25 3.82 -7.86
N THR A 24 -8.16 3.26 -7.07
CA THR A 24 -7.87 2.86 -5.68
C THR A 24 -6.71 1.86 -5.61
N MET A 25 -6.69 0.84 -6.48
CA MET A 25 -5.62 -0.15 -6.53
C MET A 25 -4.29 0.45 -6.94
N ASP A 26 -4.30 1.39 -7.89
CA ASP A 26 -3.10 2.05 -8.40
C ASP A 26 -2.52 3.01 -7.35
N THR A 27 -3.37 3.79 -6.67
CA THR A 27 -2.97 4.63 -5.53
C THR A 27 -2.36 3.78 -4.41
N PHE A 28 -2.99 2.67 -4.03
CA PHE A 28 -2.44 1.75 -3.03
C PHE A 28 -1.07 1.20 -3.47
N ARG A 29 -0.94 0.75 -4.72
CA ARG A 29 0.31 0.19 -5.23
C ARG A 29 1.43 1.23 -5.25
N ASN A 30 1.11 2.46 -5.66
CA ASN A 30 2.06 3.56 -5.67
C ASN A 30 2.58 3.86 -4.24
N ALA A 31 1.66 4.02 -3.28
CA ALA A 31 2.03 4.26 -1.89
C ALA A 31 2.90 3.12 -1.33
N ALA A 32 2.51 1.86 -1.55
CA ALA A 32 3.27 0.70 -1.11
C ALA A 32 4.69 0.65 -1.72
N GLN A 33 4.81 1.00 -3.01
CA GLN A 33 6.10 1.05 -3.68
C GLN A 33 7.01 2.14 -3.07
N ARG A 34 6.48 3.35 -2.80
CA ARG A 34 7.26 4.42 -2.15
C ARG A 34 7.79 4.01 -0.76
N PHE A 35 6.99 3.28 0.01
CA PHE A 35 7.45 2.70 1.28
C PHE A 35 8.58 1.70 1.08
N ALA A 36 8.47 0.82 0.08
CA ALA A 36 9.52 -0.14 -0.23
C ALA A 36 10.81 0.58 -0.67
N ASP A 37 10.71 1.53 -1.60
CA ASP A 37 11.85 2.28 -2.14
C ASP A 37 12.59 3.03 -1.02
N ARG A 38 11.85 3.76 -0.16
CA ARG A 38 12.44 4.45 0.99
C ARG A 38 13.07 3.48 2.00
N GLY A 39 12.49 2.29 2.18
CA GLY A 39 13.07 1.23 3.00
C GLY A 39 14.43 0.74 2.49
N TRP A 40 14.57 0.66 1.16
CA TRP A 40 15.80 0.25 0.48
C TRP A 40 16.89 1.32 0.46
N GLU A 41 16.54 2.61 0.51
CA GLU A 41 17.52 3.68 0.74
C GLU A 41 18.29 3.50 2.05
N GLY A 42 17.68 2.82 3.03
CA GLY A 42 18.30 2.47 4.30
C GLY A 42 18.38 3.63 5.29
N ASN A 43 19.05 3.35 6.41
CA ASN A 43 19.37 4.33 7.45
C ASN A 43 20.82 4.84 7.30
N ASN A 44 21.21 5.78 8.17
CA ASN A 44 22.55 6.37 8.14
C ASN A 44 23.68 5.36 8.44
N ASP A 45 23.34 4.21 9.00
CA ASP A 45 24.28 3.12 9.29
C ASP A 45 24.39 2.11 8.13
N GLY A 46 23.68 2.35 7.01
CA GLY A 46 23.73 1.53 5.80
C GLY A 46 22.81 0.29 5.82
N TYR A 47 21.89 0.19 6.79
CA TYR A 47 20.94 -0.92 6.88
C TYR A 47 19.58 -0.56 6.29
N VAL A 48 18.91 -1.53 5.67
CA VAL A 48 17.52 -1.38 5.19
C VAL A 48 16.56 -1.12 6.36
N ILE A 49 15.57 -0.27 6.13
CA ILE A 49 14.52 0.03 7.12
C ILE A 49 13.30 -0.84 6.80
N THR A 50 13.01 -1.83 7.64
CA THR A 50 11.87 -2.74 7.47
C THR A 50 10.64 -2.35 8.30
N SER A 51 10.80 -1.42 9.25
CA SER A 51 9.73 -0.98 10.12
C SER A 51 8.88 0.11 9.46
N ARG A 52 7.59 -0.15 9.30
CA ARG A 52 6.60 0.83 8.83
C ARG A 52 6.61 2.11 9.69
N SER A 53 6.69 1.97 11.01
CA SER A 53 6.64 3.14 11.92
C SER A 53 7.85 4.05 11.78
N GLN A 54 8.99 3.51 11.36
CA GLN A 54 10.19 4.30 11.07
C GLN A 54 10.11 4.98 9.71
N LEU A 55 9.44 4.36 8.73
CA LEU A 55 9.24 4.92 7.39
C LEU A 55 8.13 5.98 7.35
N GLN A 56 7.12 5.85 8.21
CA GLN A 56 5.92 6.68 8.20
C GLN A 56 6.20 8.20 8.23
N PRO A 57 7.10 8.73 9.08
CA PRO A 57 7.38 10.17 9.13
C PRO A 57 7.98 10.77 7.85
N TYR A 58 8.52 9.93 6.96
CA TYR A 58 9.14 10.39 5.71
C TYR A 58 8.19 10.44 4.52
N LEU A 59 7.04 9.75 4.61
CA LEU A 59 6.21 9.47 3.44
C LEU A 59 4.73 9.74 3.67
N TYR A 60 4.25 9.64 4.91
CA TYR A 60 2.81 9.60 5.17
C TYR A 60 2.13 10.92 4.82
N ASP A 61 2.70 12.05 5.24
CA ASP A 61 2.09 13.36 5.02
C ASP A 61 2.07 13.69 3.51
N ASP A 62 3.17 13.45 2.79
CA ASP A 62 3.22 13.62 1.33
C ASP A 62 2.17 12.76 0.59
N ILE A 63 2.11 11.46 0.92
CA ILE A 63 1.14 10.55 0.29
C ILE A 63 -0.29 10.97 0.65
N ARG A 64 -0.52 11.39 1.90
CA ARG A 64 -1.83 11.85 2.36
C ARG A 64 -2.29 13.07 1.56
N ASP A 65 -1.42 14.07 1.42
CA ASP A 65 -1.72 15.30 0.70
C ASP A 65 -1.96 15.03 -0.80
N GLU A 66 -1.14 14.18 -1.43
CA GLU A 66 -1.29 13.80 -2.84
C GLU A 66 -2.59 13.02 -3.13
N THR A 67 -3.06 12.21 -2.17
CA THR A 67 -4.22 11.33 -2.34
C THR A 67 -5.51 11.90 -1.76
N GLY A 68 -5.45 13.00 -1.02
CA GLY A 68 -6.60 13.62 -0.36
C GLY A 68 -7.18 12.79 0.80
N LEU A 69 -6.36 11.97 1.46
CA LEU A 69 -6.75 11.12 2.60
C LEU A 69 -6.65 11.82 3.97
#